data_AF-K0SQ02-F1
#
_entry.id   AF-K0SQ02-F1
#
_cell.length_a   1.000
_cell.length_b   1.000
_cell.length_c   1.000
_cell.angle_alpha   90.00
_cell.angle_beta   90.00
_cell.angle_gamma   90.00
#
_symmetry.space_group_name_H-M   'P 1'
#
loop_
_entity.id
_entity.type
_entity.pdbx_description
1 polymer ?
#
loop_
_entity_poly.entity_id
_entity_poly.type
_entity_poly.pdbx_seq_one_letter_code
_entity_poly.pdbx_strand_id
1 'polypeptide(L)'
;MKTNGAMISGVLPVRVGAFHICHPPWFFAKVVFPLMKVLMPARLTRRVNVESGKEKEVLAALDKFGLGKEVVPSDLGGDLVLKEGMAYVDDLKAKGK
;
A
#
# COMPACT_ATOMS: atom_id res chain seq x y z
N MET A 1 -4.35 26.60 -7.98
CA MET A 1 -4.86 25.33 -8.54
C MET A 1 -4.56 24.24 -7.51
N LYS A 2 -5.55 23.81 -6.71
CA LYS A 2 -5.35 22.77 -5.67
C LYS A 2 -5.46 21.41 -6.34
N THR A 3 -4.33 20.75 -6.58
CA THR A 3 -4.27 19.39 -7.14
C THR A 3 -4.66 18.36 -6.08
N ASN A 4 -5.32 17.29 -6.50
CA ASN A 4 -5.95 16.25 -5.66
C ASN A 4 -5.00 15.46 -4.71
N GLY A 5 -3.71 15.80 -4.62
CA GLY A 5 -2.74 15.21 -3.69
C GLY A 5 -2.92 15.62 -2.22
N ALA A 6 -3.84 16.55 -1.93
CA ALA A 6 -4.12 17.05 -0.58
C ALA A 6 -4.91 16.07 0.30
N MET A 7 -5.54 15.03 -0.27
CA MET A 7 -6.47 14.17 0.48
C MET A 7 -5.75 13.36 1.58
N ILE A 8 -4.57 12.80 1.27
CA ILE A 8 -3.78 11.97 2.19
C ILE A 8 -2.99 12.81 3.20
N SER A 9 -2.59 14.03 2.81
CA SER A 9 -1.69 14.86 3.63
C SER A 9 -2.38 15.87 4.53
N GLY A 10 -3.66 16.21 4.27
CA GLY A 10 -4.34 17.27 5.02
C GLY A 10 -5.83 17.08 5.33
N VAL A 11 -6.50 16.06 4.77
CA VAL A 11 -7.97 15.90 4.93
C VAL A 11 -8.33 14.68 5.77
N LEU A 12 -7.59 13.57 5.64
CA LEU A 12 -7.80 12.39 6.48
C LEU A 12 -7.00 12.53 7.80
N PRO A 13 -7.65 12.50 8.99
CA PRO A 13 -6.97 12.50 10.29
C PRO A 13 -6.34 11.11 10.58
N VAL A 14 -5.71 10.50 9.57
CA VAL A 14 -5.10 9.17 9.64
C VAL A 14 -3.60 9.34 9.44
N ARG A 15 -2.80 8.87 10.39
CA ARG A 15 -1.35 8.83 10.24
C ARG A 15 -0.97 7.66 9.35
N VAL A 16 -0.66 7.93 8.09
CA VAL A 16 -0.06 6.94 7.20
C VAL A 16 1.31 6.52 7.75
N GLY A 17 1.48 5.25 8.13
CA GLY A 17 2.75 4.70 8.61
C GLY A 17 3.76 4.49 7.48
N ALA A 18 3.37 3.71 6.47
CA ALA A 18 4.16 3.42 5.27
C ALA A 18 3.23 3.03 4.11
N PHE A 19 3.71 3.23 2.88
CA PHE A 19 3.13 2.68 1.66
C PHE A 19 4.10 1.67 1.08
N HIS A 20 3.68 0.41 0.96
CA HIS A 20 4.46 -0.63 0.31
C HIS A 20 3.87 -0.91 -1.07
N ILE A 21 4.70 -0.74 -2.10
CA ILE A 21 4.33 -1.02 -3.48
C ILE A 21 5.07 -2.29 -3.87
N CYS A 22 4.33 -3.40 -3.91
CA CYS A 22 4.85 -4.74 -4.19
C CYS A 22 4.69 -5.06 -5.68
N HIS A 23 5.68 -5.76 -6.25
CA HIS A 23 5.69 -6.16 -7.67
C HIS A 23 5.36 -5.03 -8.66
N PRO A 24 6.02 -3.86 -8.55
CA PRO A 24 5.80 -2.78 -9.49
C PRO A 24 6.31 -3.18 -10.90
N PRO A 25 5.60 -2.79 -11.97
CA PRO A 25 6.12 -2.94 -13.31
C PRO A 25 7.35 -2.05 -13.51
N TRP A 26 8.24 -2.43 -14.44
CA TRP A 26 9.56 -1.81 -14.64
C TRP A 26 9.54 -0.28 -14.82
N PHE A 27 8.45 0.28 -15.35
CA PHE A 27 8.28 1.71 -15.59
C PHE A 27 7.78 2.49 -14.35
N PHE A 28 7.24 1.80 -13.34
CA PHE A 28 6.65 2.45 -12.17
C PHE A 28 7.70 3.25 -11.39
N ALA A 29 8.85 2.64 -11.10
CA ALA A 29 9.94 3.30 -10.38
C ALA A 29 10.58 4.44 -11.18
N LYS A 30 10.59 4.35 -12.52
CA LYS A 30 11.27 5.30 -13.40
C LYS A 30 10.41 6.47 -13.88
N VAL A 31 9.10 6.27 -14.02
CA VAL A 31 8.19 7.25 -14.65
C VAL A 31 7.11 7.69 -13.67
N VAL A 32 6.41 6.74 -13.05
CA VAL A 32 5.24 7.03 -12.22
C VAL A 32 5.65 7.60 -10.86
N PHE A 33 6.63 6.97 -10.20
CA PHE A 33 7.07 7.39 -8.87
C PHE A 33 7.66 8.80 -8.84
N PRO A 34 8.51 9.24 -9.80
CA PRO A 34 8.97 10.63 -9.87
C PRO A 34 7.84 11.64 -10.05
N LEU A 35 6.85 11.31 -10.90
CA LEU A 35 5.69 12.18 -11.13
C LEU A 35 4.85 12.32 -9.86
N MET A 36 4.60 11.21 -9.17
CA MET A 36 3.92 11.19 -7.88
C MET A 36 4.70 11.95 -6.80
N LYS A 37 6.04 11.88 -6.83
CA LYS A 37 6.94 12.59 -5.91
C LYS A 37 6.79 14.11 -5.97
N VAL A 38 6.53 14.66 -7.17
CA VAL A 38 6.29 16.10 -7.36
C VAL A 38 4.97 16.52 -6.70
N LEU A 39 3.98 15.64 -6.71
CA LEU A 39 2.67 15.91 -6.12
C LEU A 39 2.64 15.66 -4.60
N MET A 40 3.49 14.77 -4.10
CA MET A 40 3.52 14.38 -2.68
C MET A 40 4.41 15.31 -1.84
N PRO A 41 3.96 15.70 -0.64
CA PRO A 41 4.83 16.36 0.31
C PRO A 41 5.99 15.44 0.73
N ALA A 42 7.18 16.02 0.94
CA ALA A 42 8.42 15.28 1.23
C ALA A 42 8.32 14.28 2.39
N ARG A 43 7.40 14.51 3.34
CA ARG A 43 7.11 13.60 4.46
C ARG A 43 6.47 12.28 4.01
N LEU A 44 5.55 12.32 3.05
CA LEU A 44 4.91 11.12 2.49
C LEU A 44 5.86 10.37 1.58
N THR A 45 6.66 11.09 0.80
CA THR A 45 7.66 10.50 -0.09
C THR A 45 8.65 9.58 0.64
N ARG A 46 9.05 9.93 1.87
CA ARG A 46 9.94 9.11 2.71
C ARG A 46 9.29 7.85 3.27
N ARG A 47 7.96 7.74 3.16
CA ARG A 47 7.17 6.61 3.66
C ARG A 47 6.77 5.64 2.53
N VAL A 48 7.14 5.93 1.29
CA VAL A 48 6.87 5.03 0.16
C VAL A 48 8.07 4.11 -0.03
N ASN A 49 7.85 2.81 0.18
CA ASN A 49 8.80 1.74 -0.08
C ASN A 49 8.34 0.98 -1.32
N VAL A 50 9.25 0.82 -2.28
CA VAL A 50 8.99 0.14 -3.55
C VAL A 50 9.76 -1.17 -3.51
N GLU A 51 9.05 -2.26 -3.30
CA GLU A 51 9.62 -3.59 -3.18
C GLU A 51 9.51 -4.30 -4.52
N SER A 52 10.57 -4.20 -5.31
CA SER A 52 10.73 -4.92 -6.57
C SER A 52 11.56 -6.18 -6.34
N GLY A 53 11.00 -7.34 -6.64
CA GLY A 53 11.71 -8.60 -6.42
C GLY A 53 10.83 -9.83 -6.57
N LYS A 54 11.40 -10.99 -6.23
CA LYS A 54 10.64 -12.25 -6.08
C LYS A 54 9.80 -12.18 -4.81
N GLU A 55 8.73 -12.97 -4.75
CA GLU A 55 7.80 -13.01 -3.59
C GLU A 55 8.51 -13.09 -2.23
N LYS A 56 9.57 -13.90 -2.13
CA LYS A 56 10.35 -14.05 -0.88
C LYS A 56 11.05 -12.76 -0.44
N GLU A 57 11.51 -11.95 -1.39
CA GLU A 57 12.18 -10.68 -1.10
C GLU A 57 11.16 -9.63 -0.65
N VAL A 58 9.98 -9.61 -1.29
CA VAL A 58 8.86 -8.76 -0.91
C VAL A 58 8.36 -9.13 0.49
N LEU A 59 8.18 -10.42 0.79
CA LEU A 59 7.77 -10.90 2.11
C LEU A 59 8.81 -10.54 3.18
N ALA A 60 10.10 -10.74 2.91
CA ALA A 60 11.16 -10.35 3.84
C ALA A 60 11.22 -8.83 4.07
N ALA A 61 10.86 -8.03 3.07
CA ALA A 61 10.75 -6.59 3.24
C ALA A 61 9.51 -6.21 4.08
N LEU A 62 8.36 -6.85 3.85
CA LEU A 62 7.12 -6.64 4.60
C LEU A 62 7.26 -7.08 6.07
N ASP A 63 7.96 -8.18 6.33
CA ASP A 63 8.21 -8.71 7.67
C ASP A 63 8.95 -7.70 8.57
N LYS A 64 9.86 -6.90 8.01
CA LYS A 64 10.54 -5.79 8.73
C LYS A 64 9.57 -4.73 9.26
N PHE A 65 8.38 -4.63 8.69
CA PHE A 65 7.32 -3.72 9.10
C PHE A 65 6.26 -4.42 9.96
N GLY A 66 6.51 -5.67 10.38
CA GLY A 66 5.59 -6.47 11.17
C GLY A 66 4.44 -7.09 10.37
N LEU A 67 4.55 -7.11 9.04
CA LEU A 67 3.59 -7.78 8.16
C LEU A 67 4.11 -9.18 7.87
N GLY A 68 3.82 -10.10 8.80
CA GLY A 68 4.14 -11.51 8.68
C GLY A 68 3.36 -12.21 7.56
N LYS A 69 3.83 -13.39 7.17
CA LYS A 69 3.27 -14.17 6.04
C LYS A 69 1.79 -14.50 6.23
N GLU A 70 1.35 -14.65 7.47
CA GLU A 70 -0.01 -14.97 7.89
C GLU A 70 -1.03 -13.85 7.66
N VAL A 71 -0.58 -12.59 7.62
CA VAL A 71 -1.45 -11.42 7.38
C VAL A 71 -1.35 -10.89 5.95
N VAL A 72 -0.36 -11.36 5.18
CA VAL A 72 -0.16 -10.95 3.79
C VAL A 72 -1.05 -11.78 2.87
N PRO A 73 -1.73 -11.15 1.87
CA PRO A 73 -2.52 -11.85 0.88
C PRO A 73 -1.73 -12.90 0.09
N SER A 74 -2.41 -13.98 -0.33
CA SER A 74 -1.84 -14.99 -1.24
C SER A 74 -1.33 -14.40 -2.55
N ASP A 75 -1.95 -13.32 -3.05
CA ASP A 75 -1.52 -12.62 -4.27
C ASP A 75 -0.14 -11.94 -4.14
N LEU A 76 0.33 -11.74 -2.91
CA LEU A 76 1.65 -11.21 -2.58
C LEU A 76 2.59 -12.29 -2.03
N GLY A 77 2.21 -13.57 -2.13
CA GLY A 77 2.97 -14.72 -1.62
C GLY A 77 2.71 -15.06 -0.13
N GLY A 78 1.73 -14.43 0.51
CA GLY A 78 1.33 -14.74 1.87
C GLY A 78 0.33 -15.89 1.99
N ASP A 79 -0.16 -16.15 3.19
CA ASP A 79 -1.09 -17.25 3.49
C ASP A 79 -2.55 -16.78 3.63
N LEU A 80 -2.81 -15.47 3.59
CA LEU A 80 -4.16 -14.92 3.71
C LEU A 80 -4.91 -15.04 2.38
N VAL A 81 -5.90 -15.93 2.34
CA VAL A 81 -6.83 -16.04 1.22
C VAL A 81 -7.89 -14.95 1.35
N LEU A 82 -7.84 -13.95 0.48
CA LEU A 82 -8.88 -12.93 0.39
C LEU A 82 -10.12 -13.54 -0.27
N LYS A 83 -11.27 -13.43 0.39
CA LYS A 83 -12.56 -13.74 -0.25
C LYS A 83 -12.83 -12.65 -1.29
N GLU A 84 -13.10 -13.04 -2.53
CA GLU A 84 -13.37 -12.11 -3.62
C GLU A 84 -14.57 -11.19 -3.30
N GLY A 85 -14.46 -9.92 -3.72
CA GLY A 85 -15.56 -8.97 -3.72
C GLY A 85 -15.70 -8.10 -2.47
N MET A 86 -16.93 -7.68 -2.19
CA MET A 86 -17.31 -6.75 -1.12
C MET A 86 -17.43 -7.42 0.25
N ALA A 87 -16.76 -8.57 0.48
CA ALA A 87 -16.92 -9.35 1.71
C ALA A 87 -16.69 -8.53 3.00
N TYR A 88 -15.79 -7.55 2.96
CA TYR A 88 -15.60 -6.58 4.05
C TYR A 88 -16.80 -5.64 4.23
N VAL A 89 -17.39 -5.15 3.14
CA VAL A 89 -18.57 -4.28 3.17
C VAL A 89 -19.80 -5.04 3.64
N ASP A 90 -19.94 -6.30 3.27
CA ASP A 90 -21.04 -7.15 3.74
C ASP A 90 -20.89 -7.50 5.22
N ASP A 91 -19.66 -7.71 5.71
CA ASP A 91 -19.37 -7.86 7.13
C ASP A 91 -19.66 -6.55 7.92
N LEU A 92 -19.38 -5.38 7.34
CA LEU A 92 -19.76 -4.09 7.94
C LEU A 92 -21.27 -3.91 8.03
N LYS A 93 -22.00 -4.23 6.94
CA LYS A 93 -23.47 -4.22 6.93
C LYS A 93 -24.05 -5.18 7.96
N ALA A 94 -23.49 -6.38 8.09
CA ALA A 94 -23.92 -7.37 9.08
C ALA A 94 -23.66 -6.91 10.52
N LYS A 95 -22.60 -6.12 10.73
CA LYS A 95 -22.27 -5.49 12.03
C LYS A 95 -23.03 -4.20 12.31
N GLY A 96 -23.91 -3.76 11.39
CA GLY A 96 -24.72 -2.55 11.54
C GLY A 96 -23.91 -1.25 11.60
N LYS A 97 -22.71 -1.23 11.00
CA LYS A 97 -21.83 -0.06 10.93
C LYS A 97 -21.85 0.59 9.56
#